data_AF-A0A132AEH1-F1
#
_entry.id   AF-A0A132AEH1-F1
#
_cell.length_a   1.000
_cell.length_b   1.000
_cell.length_c   1.000
_cell.angle_alpha   90.00
_cell.angle_beta   90.00
_cell.angle_gamma   90.00
#
_symmetry.space_group_name_H-M   'P 1'
#
loop_
_entity.id
_entity.type
_entity.pdbx_description
1 polymer ?
#
loop_
_entity_poly.entity_id
_entity_poly.type
_entity_poly.pdbx_seq_one_letter_code
_entity_poly.pdbx_strand_id
1 'polypeptide(L)'
;MSTVGYGDIHCKTTFGRTFIVLFILVGLAVFASCIPEIIDLIGSRPKYSGSLKSERRRHIVVCGHITYESVSNFLKDFLHEDREDVDVEVVFLHRKPPDLELEGLIKRHFTTVEFFQGSVMNPIDLSRIKVYDADACLVLANKYCQDPDAEDAANIMRVISIKNYSDDIRVRINSNVSKLL
;
A
#
# COMPACT_ATOMS: atom_id res chain seq x y z
N MET A 1 -17.27 -12.65 -26.61
CA MET A 1 -18.49 -13.49 -26.71
C MET A 1 -18.87 -13.92 -25.31
N SER A 2 -20.12 -13.81 -24.89
CA SER A 2 -20.58 -14.26 -23.56
C SER A 2 -20.82 -15.78 -23.46
N THR A 3 -20.60 -16.53 -24.56
CA THR A 3 -20.79 -17.99 -24.67
C THR A 3 -22.19 -18.52 -24.32
N VAL A 4 -23.21 -17.66 -24.23
CA VAL A 4 -24.57 -18.04 -23.80
C VAL A 4 -25.37 -18.78 -24.89
N GLY A 5 -25.28 -18.33 -26.15
CA GLY A 5 -25.86 -19.04 -27.30
C GLY A 5 -27.38 -19.24 -27.26
N TYR A 6 -28.16 -18.18 -27.09
CA TYR A 6 -29.64 -18.24 -27.02
C TYR A 6 -30.30 -18.91 -28.24
N GLY A 7 -29.67 -18.86 -29.42
CA GLY A 7 -30.12 -19.59 -30.62
C GLY A 7 -31.25 -18.92 -31.43
N ASP A 8 -31.71 -17.77 -30.95
CA ASP A 8 -32.65 -16.85 -31.62
C ASP A 8 -32.10 -16.33 -32.95
N ILE A 9 -30.79 -16.05 -33.02
CA ILE A 9 -30.07 -15.68 -34.24
C ILE A 9 -28.97 -16.71 -34.50
N HIS A 10 -29.05 -17.43 -35.62
CA HIS A 10 -28.07 -18.44 -36.01
C HIS A 10 -27.83 -18.51 -37.53
N CYS A 11 -26.63 -18.91 -37.93
CA CYS A 11 -26.30 -19.09 -39.34
C CYS A 11 -26.97 -20.36 -39.92
N LYS A 12 -27.79 -20.15 -40.95
CA LYS A 12 -28.44 -21.23 -41.70
C LYS A 12 -27.57 -21.78 -42.83
N THR A 13 -26.66 -20.97 -43.37
CA THR A 13 -25.76 -21.36 -44.48
C THR A 13 -24.57 -22.18 -43.96
N THR A 14 -24.16 -23.19 -44.73
CA THR A 14 -23.01 -24.05 -44.40
C THR A 14 -21.72 -23.24 -44.22
N PHE A 15 -21.51 -22.23 -45.09
CA PHE A 15 -20.36 -21.33 -45.00
C PHE A 15 -20.37 -20.49 -43.72
N GLY A 16 -21.53 -19.95 -43.32
CA GLY A 16 -21.66 -19.18 -42.08
C GLY A 16 -21.42 -20.05 -40.83
N ARG A 17 -21.84 -21.32 -40.86
CA ARG A 17 -21.56 -22.27 -39.77
C ARG A 17 -20.07 -22.55 -39.63
N THR A 18 -19.35 -22.76 -40.72
CA THR A 18 -17.88 -22.93 -40.69
C THR A 18 -17.17 -21.67 -40.19
N PHE A 19 -17.60 -20.49 -40.63
CA PHE A 19 -17.04 -19.22 -40.16
C PHE A 19 -17.25 -19.02 -38.65
N ILE A 20 -18.45 -19.29 -38.13
CA ILE A 20 -18.74 -19.18 -36.69
C ILE A 20 -17.86 -20.13 -35.87
N VAL A 21 -17.64 -21.37 -36.32
CA VAL A 21 -16.76 -22.32 -35.60
C VAL A 21 -15.33 -21.78 -35.50
N LEU A 22 -14.76 -21.29 -36.61
CA LEU A 22 -13.42 -20.68 -36.61
C LEU A 22 -13.38 -19.41 -35.74
N PHE A 23 -14.39 -18.56 -35.85
CA PHE A 23 -14.47 -17.32 -35.09
C PHE A 23 -14.63 -17.57 -33.58
N ILE A 24 -15.34 -18.61 -33.16
CA ILE A 24 -15.41 -19.03 -31.75
C ILE A 24 -14.06 -19.51 -31.25
N LEU A 25 -13.34 -20.35 -32.01
CA LEU A 25 -12.01 -20.85 -31.61
C LEU A 25 -10.99 -19.72 -31.45
N VAL A 26 -10.90 -18.82 -32.44
CA VAL A 26 -10.01 -17.65 -32.39
C VAL A 26 -10.46 -16.69 -31.29
N GLY A 27 -11.77 -16.43 -31.18
CA GLY A 27 -12.33 -15.55 -30.16
C GLY A 27 -12.08 -16.03 -28.74
N LEU A 28 -12.14 -17.35 -28.50
CA LEU A 28 -11.79 -17.95 -27.20
C LEU A 28 -10.30 -17.83 -26.90
N ALA A 29 -9.42 -18.07 -27.88
CA ALA A 29 -7.99 -17.92 -27.69
C ALA A 29 -7.60 -16.48 -27.32
N VAL A 30 -8.14 -15.50 -28.06
CA VAL A 30 -7.91 -14.06 -27.80
C VAL A 30 -8.53 -13.64 -26.47
N PHE A 31 -9.73 -14.13 -26.14
CA PHE A 31 -10.37 -13.82 -24.87
C PHE A 31 -9.54 -14.33 -23.69
N ALA A 32 -9.03 -15.57 -23.78
CA ALA A 32 -8.20 -16.16 -22.72
C ALA A 32 -6.89 -15.40 -22.51
N SER A 33 -6.29 -14.85 -23.56
CA SER A 33 -5.02 -14.11 -23.45
C SER A 33 -5.20 -12.63 -23.07
N CYS A 34 -6.20 -11.94 -23.62
CA CYS A 34 -6.30 -10.48 -23.51
C CYS A 34 -7.14 -10.00 -22.32
N ILE A 35 -8.14 -10.76 -21.87
CA ILE A 35 -9.02 -10.34 -20.77
C ILE A 35 -8.24 -10.16 -19.45
N PRO A 36 -7.35 -11.08 -19.03
CA PRO A 36 -6.59 -10.90 -17.78
C PRO A 36 -5.73 -9.63 -17.80
N GLU A 37 -5.07 -9.36 -18.94
CA GLU A 37 -4.21 -8.18 -19.11
C GLU A 37 -5.02 -6.87 -19.05
N ILE A 38 -6.21 -6.86 -19.67
CA ILE A 38 -7.12 -5.71 -19.60
C ILE A 38 -7.67 -5.52 -18.18
N ILE A 39 -8.02 -6.60 -17.48
CA ILE A 39 -8.47 -6.54 -16.08
C ILE A 39 -7.36 -6.00 -15.19
N ASP A 40 -6.11 -6.42 -15.37
CA ASP A 40 -4.98 -5.91 -14.61
C ASP A 40 -4.74 -4.42 -14.89
N LEU A 41 -4.91 -3.97 -16.14
CA LEU A 41 -4.74 -2.58 -16.53
C LEU A 41 -5.86 -1.65 -16.02
N ILE A 42 -7.11 -2.13 -15.99
CA ILE A 42 -8.29 -1.34 -15.60
C ILE A 42 -8.57 -1.46 -14.09
N GLY A 43 -8.30 -2.63 -13.50
CA GLY A 43 -8.55 -2.95 -12.10
C GLY A 43 -7.56 -2.31 -11.14
N SER A 44 -6.41 -1.86 -11.61
CA SER A 44 -5.36 -1.23 -10.81
C SER A 44 -5.64 0.25 -10.54
N ARG A 45 -6.83 0.56 -10.01
CA ARG A 45 -6.97 1.81 -9.24
C ARG A 45 -6.20 1.63 -7.94
N PRO A 46 -5.11 2.36 -7.70
CA PRO A 46 -4.30 2.14 -6.52
C PRO A 46 -5.09 2.59 -5.28
N LYS A 47 -5.67 1.61 -4.58
CA LYS A 47 -6.52 1.78 -3.38
C LYS A 47 -5.88 2.67 -2.31
N TYR A 48 -4.55 2.67 -2.24
CA TYR A 48 -3.75 3.39 -1.23
C TYR A 48 -2.99 4.59 -1.81
N SER A 49 -3.41 5.14 -2.96
CA SER A 49 -2.74 6.28 -3.61
C SER A 49 -3.36 7.65 -3.30
N GLY A 50 -4.31 7.73 -2.37
CA GLY A 50 -4.96 8.98 -1.97
C GLY A 50 -4.01 9.96 -1.27
N SER A 51 -4.51 11.14 -0.93
CA SER A 51 -3.83 12.12 -0.07
C SER A 51 -4.43 12.14 1.31
N LEU A 52 -3.62 12.37 2.33
CA LEU A 52 -4.09 12.59 3.70
C LEU A 52 -4.98 13.83 3.72
N LYS A 53 -6.23 13.66 4.17
CA LYS A 53 -7.24 14.75 4.17
C LYS A 53 -7.29 15.52 5.50
N SER A 54 -6.75 14.95 6.57
CA SER A 54 -6.82 15.53 7.91
C SER A 54 -6.03 16.85 7.97
N GLU A 55 -6.66 17.92 8.43
CA GLU A 55 -6.03 19.23 8.70
C GLU A 55 -5.98 19.57 10.20
N ARG A 56 -6.60 18.74 11.06
CA ARG A 56 -6.85 19.10 12.47
C ARG A 56 -6.31 18.11 13.51
N ARG A 57 -5.87 16.92 13.10
CA ARG A 57 -5.28 15.95 14.02
C ARG A 57 -3.79 15.86 13.81
N ARG A 58 -3.06 15.78 14.92
CA ARG A 58 -1.62 15.51 14.88
C ARG A 58 -1.44 14.09 14.39
N HIS A 59 -0.47 13.88 13.50
CA HIS A 59 -0.17 12.55 13.01
C HIS A 59 1.32 12.26 13.06
N ILE A 60 1.63 10.97 13.20
CA ILE A 60 2.98 10.45 13.05
C ILE A 60 3.06 9.66 11.76
N VAL A 61 4.18 9.80 11.07
CA VAL A 61 4.46 9.04 9.84
C VAL A 61 5.35 7.86 10.19
N VAL A 62 4.96 6.66 9.80
CA VAL A 62 5.73 5.43 10.00
C VAL A 62 6.12 4.85 8.65
N CYS A 63 7.40 4.59 8.45
CA CYS A 63 7.96 4.05 7.21
C CYS A 63 9.04 3.00 7.50
N GLY A 64 9.64 2.42 6.45
CA GLY A 64 10.70 1.41 6.58
C GLY A 64 10.15 -0.01 6.41
N HIS A 65 10.54 -0.91 7.31
CA HIS A 65 10.13 -2.32 7.30
C HIS A 65 8.71 -2.49 7.88
N ILE A 66 7.72 -2.37 7.01
CA ILE A 66 6.30 -2.49 7.35
C ILE A 66 5.82 -3.90 7.01
N THR A 67 5.55 -4.69 8.04
CA THR A 67 4.96 -6.04 7.98
C THR A 67 3.88 -6.16 9.05
N TYR A 68 3.02 -7.18 8.96
CA TYR A 68 2.02 -7.42 10.00
C TYR A 68 2.66 -7.50 11.40
N GLU A 69 3.78 -8.21 11.55
CA GLU A 69 4.46 -8.35 12.84
C GLU A 69 5.03 -7.02 13.36
N SER A 70 5.74 -6.26 12.52
CA SER A 70 6.34 -4.99 12.93
C SER A 70 5.28 -3.95 13.30
N VAL A 71 4.19 -3.90 12.53
CA VAL A 71 3.07 -2.98 12.78
C VAL A 71 2.24 -3.41 13.99
N SER A 72 1.94 -4.70 14.15
CA SER A 72 1.19 -5.21 15.30
C SER A 72 1.91 -4.93 16.62
N ASN A 73 3.22 -5.18 16.66
CA ASN A 73 4.03 -4.88 17.85
C ASN A 73 4.11 -3.37 18.10
N PHE A 74 4.30 -2.56 17.05
CA PHE A 74 4.31 -1.10 17.18
C PHE A 74 2.97 -0.56 17.70
N LEU A 75 1.84 -0.99 17.13
CA LEU A 75 0.52 -0.52 17.53
C LEU A 75 0.16 -0.93 18.96
N LYS A 76 0.55 -2.13 19.42
CA LYS A 76 0.35 -2.55 20.81
C LYS A 76 1.07 -1.63 21.80
N ASP A 77 2.30 -1.23 21.49
CA ASP A 77 3.11 -0.39 22.38
C ASP A 77 2.73 1.10 22.29
N PHE A 78 2.19 1.53 21.13
CA PHE A 78 1.81 2.91 20.85
C PHE A 78 0.37 3.25 21.27
N LEU A 79 -0.58 2.33 21.08
CA LEU A 79 -2.01 2.48 21.43
C LEU A 79 -2.36 1.84 22.79
N HIS A 80 -1.39 1.66 23.68
CA HIS A 80 -1.65 1.07 25.00
C HIS A 80 -2.55 2.00 25.84
N GLU A 81 -3.56 1.44 26.50
CA GLU A 81 -4.58 2.18 27.28
C GLU A 81 -4.01 3.02 28.44
N ASP A 82 -2.78 2.70 28.88
CA ASP A 82 -2.06 3.44 29.94
C ASP A 82 -1.46 4.77 29.46
N ARG A 83 -1.47 5.05 28.14
CA ARG A 83 -1.04 6.36 27.61
C ARG A 83 -2.25 7.28 27.58
N GLU A 84 -2.18 8.40 28.32
CA GLU A 84 -3.19 9.47 28.34
C GLU A 84 -3.66 9.80 26.92
N ASP A 85 -4.98 9.81 26.67
CA ASP A 85 -5.66 10.01 25.37
C ASP A 85 -4.86 10.87 24.37
N VAL A 86 -3.96 10.22 23.62
CA VAL A 86 -3.23 10.88 22.54
C VAL A 86 -4.08 10.73 21.28
N ASP A 87 -4.86 11.75 20.93
CA ASP A 87 -5.58 11.86 19.64
C ASP A 87 -4.57 12.09 18.51
N VAL A 88 -3.70 11.08 18.29
CA VAL A 88 -2.65 11.06 17.28
C VAL A 88 -2.94 9.96 16.27
N GLU A 89 -3.04 10.35 15.02
CA GLU A 89 -3.22 9.43 13.90
C GLU A 89 -1.86 8.85 13.46
N VAL A 90 -1.85 7.58 13.08
CA VAL A 90 -0.66 6.87 12.58
C VAL A 90 -0.79 6.67 11.09
N VAL A 91 0.13 7.26 10.33
CA VAL A 91 0.15 7.18 8.86
C VAL A 91 1.30 6.29 8.43
N PHE A 92 0.99 5.12 7.86
CA PHE A 92 1.99 4.21 7.30
C PHE A 92 2.27 4.55 5.84
N LEU A 93 3.55 4.64 5.47
CA LEU A 93 3.99 4.81 4.08
C LEU A 93 4.92 3.67 3.66
N HIS A 94 4.47 2.82 2.75
CA HIS A 94 5.24 1.68 2.25
C HIS A 94 5.14 1.49 0.73
N ARG A 95 6.19 0.96 0.09
CA ARG A 95 6.24 0.81 -1.37
C ARG A 95 5.29 -0.27 -1.89
N LYS A 96 5.18 -1.37 -1.15
CA LYS A 96 4.32 -2.51 -1.49
C LYS A 96 2.93 -2.32 -0.87
N PRO A 97 1.86 -2.81 -1.53
CA PRO A 97 0.54 -2.86 -0.90
C PRO A 97 0.58 -3.77 0.34
N PRO A 98 -0.30 -3.55 1.33
CA PRO A 98 -0.40 -4.42 2.50
C PRO A 98 -0.89 -5.80 2.09
N ASP A 99 -0.40 -6.84 2.78
CA ASP A 99 -0.96 -8.18 2.67
C ASP A 99 -2.35 -8.26 3.35
N LEU A 100 -3.03 -9.40 3.21
CA LEU A 100 -4.38 -9.58 3.76
C LEU A 100 -4.43 -9.42 5.29
N GLU A 101 -3.37 -9.84 5.98
CA GLU A 101 -3.27 -9.75 7.45
C GLU A 101 -3.09 -8.29 7.90
N LEU A 102 -2.16 -7.56 7.28
CA LEU A 102 -1.94 -6.14 7.54
C LEU A 102 -3.16 -5.31 7.13
N GLU A 103 -3.83 -5.64 6.02
CA GLU A 103 -5.09 -4.98 5.66
C GLU A 103 -6.16 -5.20 6.72
N GLY A 104 -6.27 -6.41 7.28
CA GLY A 104 -7.16 -6.71 8.41
C GLY A 104 -6.84 -5.87 9.64
N LEU A 105 -5.55 -5.71 9.97
CA LEU A 105 -5.09 -4.89 11.10
C LEU A 105 -5.41 -3.41 10.90
N ILE A 106 -5.15 -2.87 9.70
CA ILE A 106 -5.47 -1.47 9.35
C ILE A 106 -6.99 -1.23 9.46
N LYS A 107 -7.82 -2.14 8.94
CA LYS A 107 -9.28 -2.03 9.04
C LYS A 107 -9.79 -2.07 10.48
N ARG A 108 -9.13 -2.83 11.36
CA ARG A 108 -9.50 -2.88 12.78
C ARG A 108 -9.26 -1.54 13.48
N HIS A 109 -8.23 -0.80 13.08
CA HIS A 109 -7.84 0.49 13.65
C HIS A 109 -8.11 1.66 12.70
N PHE A 110 -9.16 1.58 11.86
CA PHE A 110 -9.40 2.53 10.76
C PHE A 110 -9.61 3.99 11.21
N THR A 111 -9.94 4.23 12.48
CA THR A 111 -10.13 5.58 13.03
C THR A 111 -8.82 6.27 13.42
N THR A 112 -7.76 5.50 13.63
CA THR A 112 -6.45 5.99 14.11
C THR A 112 -5.31 5.64 13.17
N VAL A 113 -5.51 4.72 12.21
CA VAL A 113 -4.48 4.24 11.30
C VAL A 113 -4.88 4.43 9.84
N GLU A 114 -4.03 5.11 9.08
CA GLU A 114 -4.13 5.19 7.63
C GLU A 114 -2.88 4.60 6.95
N PHE A 115 -3.05 4.05 5.75
CA PHE A 115 -1.95 3.47 4.97
C PHE A 115 -1.91 4.08 3.57
N PHE A 116 -0.72 4.45 3.13
CA PHE A 116 -0.43 4.97 1.80
C PHE A 116 0.65 4.15 1.11
N GLN A 117 0.41 3.86 -0.17
CA GLN A 117 1.39 3.17 -1.00
C GLN A 117 2.31 4.19 -1.66
N GLY A 118 3.59 4.20 -1.31
CA GLY A 118 4.59 5.14 -1.84
C GLY A 118 5.96 4.96 -1.19
N SER A 119 6.88 5.88 -1.47
CA SER A 119 8.23 5.87 -0.91
C SER A 119 8.59 7.20 -0.27
N VAL A 120 9.22 7.15 0.91
CA VAL A 120 9.84 8.33 1.54
C VAL A 120 10.99 8.95 0.73
N MET A 121 11.46 8.27 -0.33
CA MET A 121 12.48 8.78 -1.26
C MET A 121 11.87 9.71 -2.31
N ASN A 122 10.55 9.75 -2.42
CA ASN A 122 9.83 10.56 -3.38
C ASN A 122 9.18 11.75 -2.65
N PRO A 123 9.54 13.00 -2.98
CA PRO A 123 8.97 14.18 -2.33
C PRO A 123 7.47 14.32 -2.57
N ILE A 124 6.94 13.80 -3.68
CA ILE A 124 5.49 13.82 -3.97
C ILE A 124 4.74 12.96 -2.95
N ASP A 125 5.27 11.79 -2.60
CA ASP A 125 4.66 10.91 -1.60
C ASP A 125 4.71 11.55 -0.22
N LEU A 126 5.81 12.23 0.14
CA LEU A 126 5.96 12.96 1.41
C LEU A 126 4.98 14.14 1.52
N SER A 127 4.74 14.86 0.42
CA SER A 127 3.72 15.91 0.33
C SER A 127 2.31 15.35 0.54
N ARG A 128 2.00 14.23 -0.11
CA ARG A 128 0.70 13.57 -0.07
C ARG A 128 0.28 13.10 1.33
N ILE A 129 1.25 12.75 2.17
CA ILE A 129 1.03 12.39 3.59
C ILE A 129 1.29 13.54 4.56
N LYS A 130 1.45 14.77 4.04
CA LYS A 130 1.65 16.01 4.81
C LYS A 130 2.78 15.90 5.85
N VAL A 131 3.97 15.45 5.42
CA VAL A 131 5.13 15.33 6.33
C VAL A 131 5.51 16.66 6.99
N TYR A 132 5.26 17.81 6.37
CA TYR A 132 5.50 19.12 7.01
C TYR A 132 4.66 19.34 8.28
N ASP A 133 3.45 18.78 8.33
CA ASP A 133 2.52 18.96 9.44
C ASP A 133 2.60 17.80 10.46
N ALA A 134 3.46 16.80 10.21
CA ALA A 134 3.59 15.63 11.06
C ALA A 134 4.43 15.93 12.29
N ASP A 135 4.02 15.40 13.45
CA ASP A 135 4.75 15.58 14.72
C ASP A 135 6.12 14.86 14.70
N ALA A 136 6.16 13.69 14.08
CA ALA A 136 7.36 12.88 13.96
C ALA A 136 7.29 11.88 12.80
N CYS A 137 8.47 11.51 12.30
CA CYS A 137 8.67 10.38 11.40
C CYS A 137 9.40 9.24 12.13
N LEU A 138 8.85 8.03 12.05
CA LEU A 138 9.45 6.81 12.56
C LEU A 138 9.88 5.92 11.40
N VAL A 139 11.11 5.43 11.45
CA VAL A 139 11.65 4.45 10.50
C VAL A 139 11.81 3.12 11.21
N LEU A 140 10.97 2.14 10.86
CA LEU A 140 11.06 0.77 11.39
C LEU A 140 12.18 0.02 10.66
N ALA A 141 13.10 -0.57 11.41
CA ALA A 141 14.18 -1.40 10.87
C ALA A 141 13.84 -2.89 10.92
N ASN A 142 14.29 -3.64 9.90
CA ASN A 142 14.19 -5.11 9.93
C ASN A 142 15.35 -5.72 10.73
N LYS A 143 15.04 -6.37 11.86
CA LYS A 143 16.06 -7.01 12.71
C LYS A 143 16.54 -8.35 12.18
N TYR A 144 15.77 -8.99 11.30
CA TYR A 144 16.04 -10.32 10.77
C TYR A 144 16.49 -10.26 9.31
N CYS A 145 17.16 -9.18 8.92
CA CYS A 145 17.72 -9.02 7.59
C CYS A 145 18.96 -9.91 7.39
N GLN A 146 19.20 -10.35 6.15
CA GLN A 146 20.39 -11.13 5.80
C GLN A 146 21.65 -10.27 5.74
N ASP A 147 21.49 -9.01 5.32
CA ASP A 147 22.56 -8.01 5.21
C ASP A 147 22.18 -6.78 6.05
N PRO A 148 22.66 -6.71 7.30
CA PRO A 148 22.40 -5.59 8.20
C PRO A 148 22.94 -4.25 7.68
N ASP A 149 24.11 -4.26 7.05
CA ASP A 149 24.76 -3.05 6.57
C ASP A 149 23.93 -2.40 5.45
N ALA A 150 23.38 -3.22 4.54
CA ALA A 150 22.48 -2.73 3.49
C ALA A 150 21.15 -2.18 4.04
N GLU A 151 20.57 -2.82 5.06
CA GLU A 151 19.32 -2.33 5.69
C GLU A 151 19.56 -1.03 6.46
N ASP A 152 20.67 -0.90 7.18
CA ASP A 152 21.04 0.32 7.88
C ASP A 152 21.35 1.46 6.90
N ALA A 153 22.08 1.19 5.81
CA ALA A 153 22.28 2.16 4.74
C ALA A 153 20.95 2.63 4.14
N ALA A 154 20.00 1.71 3.90
CA ALA A 154 18.67 2.05 3.42
C ALA A 154 17.89 2.91 4.44
N ASN A 155 17.99 2.61 5.74
CA ASN A 155 17.35 3.41 6.79
C ASN A 155 17.95 4.81 6.90
N ILE A 156 19.27 4.94 6.83
CA ILE A 156 19.97 6.23 6.79
C ILE A 156 19.48 7.05 5.59
N MET A 157 19.40 6.46 4.40
CA MET A 157 18.90 7.14 3.21
C MET A 157 17.45 7.61 3.35
N ARG A 158 16.59 6.82 4.00
CA ARG A 158 15.20 7.22 4.32
C ARG A 158 15.19 8.45 5.23
N VAL A 159 16.03 8.48 6.28
CA VAL A 159 16.15 9.63 7.19
C VAL A 159 16.65 10.87 6.46
N ILE A 160 17.68 10.74 5.64
CA ILE A 160 18.22 11.85 4.84
C ILE A 160 17.13 12.42 3.93
N SER A 161 16.36 11.55 3.24
CA SER A 161 15.29 12.00 2.36
C SER A 161 14.20 12.79 3.10
N ILE A 162 13.80 12.33 4.29
CA ILE A 162 12.81 13.02 5.12
C ILE A 162 13.36 14.37 5.61
N LYS A 163 14.61 14.41 6.08
CA LYS A 163 15.24 15.65 6.53
C LYS A 163 15.42 16.66 5.41
N ASN A 164 15.88 16.21 4.25
CA ASN A 164 16.02 17.06 3.06
C ASN A 164 14.66 17.61 2.58
N TYR A 165 13.55 16.92 2.89
CA TYR A 165 12.21 17.43 2.62
C TYR A 165 11.74 18.41 3.70
N SER A 166 11.91 18.08 4.98
CA SER A 166 11.57 18.90 6.14
C SER A 166 12.68 18.83 7.20
N ASP A 167 13.43 19.91 7.37
CA ASP A 167 14.58 19.94 8.28
C ASP A 167 14.14 19.93 9.76
N ASP A 168 12.99 20.51 10.08
CA ASP A 168 12.51 20.69 11.45
C ASP A 168 11.85 19.43 12.05
N ILE A 169 11.43 18.47 11.20
CA ILE A 169 10.72 17.29 11.68
C ILE A 169 11.59 16.38 12.54
N ARG A 170 11.01 15.81 13.60
CA ARG A 170 11.70 14.83 14.43
C ARG A 170 11.69 13.46 13.75
N VAL A 171 12.85 12.96 13.34
CA VAL A 171 12.99 11.63 12.73
C VAL A 171 13.66 10.67 13.71
N ARG A 172 13.09 9.48 13.89
CA ARG A 172 13.65 8.42 14.75
C ARG A 172 13.74 7.10 13.99
N ILE A 173 14.87 6.42 14.11
CA ILE A 173 15.02 5.04 13.64
C ILE A 173 14.74 4.11 14.82
N ASN A 174 13.84 3.16 14.63
CA ASN A 174 13.47 2.20 15.65
C ASN A 174 13.89 0.79 15.22
N SER A 175 14.97 0.31 15.83
CA SER A 175 15.45 -1.07 15.72
C SER A 175 15.00 -1.95 16.90
N ASN A 176 14.33 -1.39 17.93
CA ASN A 176 13.83 -2.10 19.10
C ASN A 176 12.78 -1.26 19.85
N VAL A 177 11.56 -1.76 19.97
CA VAL A 177 10.39 -1.05 20.56
C VAL A 177 10.52 -0.73 22.07
N SER A 178 11.67 -0.98 22.71
CA SER A 178 11.84 -0.84 24.16
C SER A 178 12.40 0.51 24.65
N LYS A 179 12.49 1.55 23.81
CA LYS A 179 12.88 2.90 24.27
C LYS A 179 11.94 3.97 23.69
N LEU A 180 10.74 4.05 24.25
CA LEU A 180 9.79 5.14 24.02
C LEU A 180 9.32 5.80 25.33
N LEU A 181 10.13 5.71 26.39
CA LEU A 181 10.05 6.56 27.59
C LEU A 181 11.38 7.30 27.75
#